data_AF-A0A2N6NNJ0-F1
#
_entry.id   AF-A0A2N6NNJ0-F1
#
_cell.length_a   1.000
_cell.length_b   1.000
_cell.length_c   1.000
_cell.angle_alpha   90.00
_cell.angle_beta   90.00
_cell.angle_gamma   90.00
#
_symmetry.space_group_name_H-M   'P 1'
#
loop_
_entity.id
_entity.type
_entity.pdbx_description
1 polymer ?
#
loop_
_entity_poly.entity_id
_entity_poly.type
_entity_poly.pdbx_seq_one_letter_code
_entity_poly.pdbx_strand_id
1 'polypeptide(L)'
;MQPTKIYSTNHNLYPLTYVVCREALAYYGGKEFVIIKQAQTTVGDDGQIERNIPEGCAPLSLLPQCATLNDLPAGSTSSHEFAASTRCYENVNSIDWPKFQAY
;
A
#
# COMPACT_ATOMS: atom_id res chain seq x y z
N MET A 1 18.90 -22.44 -17.54
CA MET A 1 18.71 -20.99 -17.27
C MET A 1 17.81 -20.86 -16.07
N GLN A 2 18.36 -20.49 -14.91
CA GLN A 2 17.55 -20.21 -13.72
C GLN A 2 17.05 -18.76 -13.80
N PRO A 3 15.76 -18.49 -13.61
CA PRO A 3 15.27 -17.13 -13.55
C PRO A 3 15.80 -16.46 -12.29
N THR A 4 16.45 -15.32 -12.46
CA THR A 4 16.93 -14.44 -11.40
C THR A 4 15.75 -14.08 -10.49
N LYS A 5 15.69 -14.70 -9.30
CA LYS A 5 14.73 -14.30 -8.26
C LYS A 5 15.10 -12.88 -7.81
N ILE A 6 14.35 -11.89 -8.27
CA ILE A 6 14.36 -10.55 -7.67
C ILE A 6 13.73 -10.72 -6.28
N TYR A 7 14.56 -10.93 -5.26
CA TYR A 7 14.12 -10.96 -3.88
C TYR A 7 13.78 -9.52 -3.47
N SER A 8 12.49 -9.15 -3.49
CA SER A 8 12.02 -8.00 -2.72
C SER A 8 12.15 -8.37 -1.24
N THR A 9 13.03 -7.69 -0.52
CA THR A 9 13.19 -7.80 0.95
C THR A 9 12.10 -7.06 1.71
N ASN A 10 11.17 -6.41 1.01
CA ASN A 10 10.16 -5.54 1.62
C ASN A 10 8.80 -6.24 1.69
N HIS A 11 8.28 -6.38 2.90
CA HIS A 11 6.93 -6.90 3.18
C HIS A 11 5.82 -5.85 2.97
N ASN A 12 6.17 -4.63 2.58
CA ASN A 12 5.24 -3.52 2.39
C ASN A 12 4.84 -3.37 0.91
N LEU A 13 3.61 -2.91 0.66
CA LEU A 13 3.18 -2.53 -0.68
C LEU A 13 3.88 -1.24 -1.12
N TYR A 14 4.48 -1.27 -2.31
CA TYR A 14 4.94 -0.07 -2.99
C TYR A 14 3.78 0.59 -3.75
N PRO A 15 3.75 1.93 -3.85
CA PRO A 15 4.74 2.88 -3.34
C PRO A 15 4.63 3.09 -1.82
N LEU A 16 5.77 3.33 -1.14
CA LEU A 16 5.85 3.58 0.31
C LEU A 16 5.33 4.98 0.72
N THR A 17 4.41 5.55 -0.06
CA THR A 17 3.95 6.94 0.09
C THR A 17 2.48 7.00 0.48
N TYR A 18 1.91 5.92 1.01
CA TYR A 18 0.54 5.95 1.51
C TYR A 18 0.44 6.77 2.80
N VAL A 19 -0.64 7.55 2.89
CA VAL A 19 -0.99 8.37 4.04
C VAL A 19 -2.46 8.16 4.39
N VAL A 20 -2.77 8.29 5.67
CA VAL A 20 -4.13 8.26 6.20
C VAL A 20 -4.51 9.69 6.57
N CYS A 21 -5.62 10.16 6.01
CA CYS A 21 -6.12 11.50 6.22
C CYS A 21 -7.52 11.43 6.82
N ARG A 22 -7.84 12.37 7.72
CA ARG A 22 -9.22 12.60 8.16
C ARG A 22 -9.77 13.79 7.39
N GLU A 23 -10.78 13.57 6.55
CA GLU A 23 -11.37 14.63 5.74
C GLU A 23 -12.85 14.44 5.41
N ALA A 24 -13.52 15.56 5.18
CA ALA A 24 -14.87 15.62 4.63
C ALA A 24 -14.89 15.27 3.15
N LEU A 25 -15.70 14.28 2.78
CA LEU A 25 -15.90 13.89 1.38
C LEU A 25 -17.16 14.54 0.80
N ALA A 26 -16.97 15.39 -0.21
CA ALA A 26 -18.07 16.13 -0.86
C ALA A 26 -19.16 15.20 -1.43
N TYR A 27 -18.77 14.08 -2.05
CA TYR A 27 -19.71 13.09 -2.59
C TYR A 27 -20.63 12.48 -1.51
N TYR A 28 -20.17 12.43 -0.26
CA TYR A 28 -20.94 11.94 0.89
C TYR A 28 -21.55 13.08 1.71
N GLY A 29 -21.86 14.22 1.07
CA GLY A 29 -22.50 15.36 1.71
C GLY A 29 -21.62 16.05 2.76
N GLY A 30 -20.29 16.00 2.60
CA GLY A 30 -19.34 16.62 3.53
C GLY A 30 -19.13 15.83 4.82
N LYS A 31 -19.55 14.55 4.86
CA LYS A 31 -19.26 13.67 6.00
C LYS A 31 -17.77 13.36 6.09
N GLU A 32 -17.27 13.35 7.32
CA GLU A 32 -15.88 13.02 7.66
C GLU A 32 -15.60 11.52 7.57
N PHE A 33 -14.48 11.17 6.93
CA PHE A 33 -13.98 9.80 6.83
C PHE A 33 -12.48 9.75 7.09
N VAL A 34 -12.03 8.57 7.53
CA VAL A 34 -10.62 8.21 7.50
C VAL A 34 -10.35 7.55 6.16
N ILE A 35 -9.52 8.17 5.33
CA ILE A 35 -9.24 7.69 3.98
C ILE A 35 -7.76 7.54 3.72
N ILE A 36 -7.44 6.63 2.81
CA ILE A 36 -6.08 6.34 2.38
C ILE A 36 -5.82 7.07 1.07
N LYS A 37 -4.73 7.83 1.02
CA LYS A 37 -4.23 8.51 -0.19
C LYS A 37 -2.80 8.11 -0.45
N GLN A 38 -2.36 8.30 -1.68
CA GLN A 38 -0.95 8.31 -2.02
C GLN A 38 -0.45 9.76 -1.96
N ALA A 39 0.57 10.01 -1.14
CA ALA A 39 1.28 11.28 -1.13
C ALA A 39 2.23 11.39 -2.34
N GLN A 40 2.37 12.60 -2.87
CA GLN A 40 3.30 12.88 -3.96
C GLN A 40 4.73 12.94 -3.43
N THR A 41 5.68 12.44 -4.22
CA THR A 41 7.11 12.56 -3.89
C THR A 41 7.81 13.51 -4.85
N THR A 42 8.67 14.36 -4.30
CA THR A 42 9.57 15.23 -5.06
C THR A 42 11.01 14.91 -4.70
N VAL A 43 11.92 15.11 -5.65
CA VAL A 43 13.36 14.99 -5.41
C VAL A 43 13.95 16.39 -5.34
N GLY A 44 14.58 16.73 -4.22
CA GLY A 44 15.26 18.01 -4.02
C GLY A 44 16.56 18.10 -4.83
N ASP A 45 17.11 19.31 -4.92
CA ASP A 45 18.39 19.57 -5.61
C ASP A 45 19.59 18.83 -4.95
N ASP A 46 19.43 18.42 -3.69
CA ASP A 46 20.36 17.59 -2.93
C ASP A 46 20.16 16.08 -3.12
N GLY A 47 19.19 15.69 -3.97
CA GLY A 47 18.82 14.30 -4.23
C GLY A 47 17.95 13.66 -3.15
N GLN A 48 17.52 14.41 -2.12
CA GLN A 48 16.63 13.88 -1.08
C GLN A 48 15.20 13.71 -1.60
N ILE A 49 14.53 12.65 -1.14
CA ILE A 49 13.14 12.36 -1.50
C ILE A 49 12.21 12.93 -0.42
N GLU A 50 11.49 13.99 -0.79
CA GLU A 50 10.45 14.59 0.03
C GLU A 50 9.12 13.87 -0.20
N ARG A 51 8.43 13.47 0.88
CA ARG A 51 7.18 12.69 0.81
C ARG A 51 5.91 13.54 0.76
N ASN A 52 6.04 14.86 0.85
CA ASN A 52 4.95 15.85 0.78
C ASN A 52 3.66 15.40 1.48
N ILE A 53 3.76 14.99 2.75
CA ILE A 53 2.61 14.52 3.54
C ILE A 53 1.71 15.74 3.81
N PRO A 54 0.43 15.73 3.39
CA PRO A 54 -0.47 16.86 3.62
C PRO A 54 -0.76 17.08 5.12
N GLU A 55 -1.13 18.31 5.47
CA GLU A 55 -1.58 18.63 6.82
C GLU A 55 -2.81 17.77 7.20
N GLY A 56 -2.84 17.29 8.45
CA GLY A 56 -3.91 16.42 8.93
C GLY A 56 -3.81 14.97 8.46
N CYS A 57 -2.74 14.59 7.76
CA CYS A 57 -2.46 13.23 7.36
C CYS A 57 -1.27 12.63 8.13
N ALA A 58 -1.29 11.31 8.31
CA ALA A 58 -0.17 10.55 8.88
C ALA A 58 0.32 9.50 7.88
N PRO A 59 1.64 9.21 7.83
CA PRO A 59 2.15 8.13 7.00
C PRO A 59 1.62 6.78 7.49
N LEU A 60 1.37 5.87 6.56
CA LEU A 60 0.97 4.50 6.90
C LEU A 60 1.72 3.48 6.05
N SER A 61 1.99 2.32 6.63
CA SER A 61 2.51 1.16 5.91
C SER A 61 1.38 0.17 5.66
N LEU A 62 1.17 -0.21 4.40
CA LEU A 62 0.22 -1.27 4.04
C LEU A 62 0.93 -2.61 3.96
N LEU A 63 0.40 -3.57 4.71
CA LEU A 63 0.88 -4.94 4.75
C LEU A 63 -0.11 -5.86 4.03
N PRO A 64 0.33 -6.59 2.99
CA PRO A 64 -0.55 -7.46 2.23
C PRO A 64 -0.88 -8.73 3.02
N GLN A 65 -2.17 -9.03 3.17
CA GLN A 65 -2.64 -10.36 3.54
C GLN A 65 -2.96 -11.16 2.28
N CYS A 66 -2.59 -12.45 2.27
CA CYS A 66 -2.98 -13.34 1.19
C CYS A 66 -4.50 -13.52 1.19
N ALA A 67 -5.09 -13.56 0.00
CA ALA A 67 -6.52 -13.79 -0.17
C ALA A 67 -6.76 -14.73 -1.35
N THR A 68 -7.78 -15.56 -1.23
CA THR A 68 -8.32 -16.34 -2.35
C THR A 68 -9.21 -15.42 -3.17
N LEU A 69 -8.92 -15.30 -4.46
CA LEU A 69 -9.77 -14.55 -5.38
C LEU A 69 -11.06 -15.32 -5.66
N ASN A 70 -12.17 -14.61 -5.82
CA ASN A 70 -13.43 -15.21 -6.25
C ASN A 70 -13.31 -15.76 -7.67
N ASP A 71 -14.12 -16.78 -7.97
CA ASP A 71 -14.26 -17.27 -9.34
C ASP A 71 -14.77 -16.16 -10.27
N LEU A 72 -14.16 -16.07 -11.45
CA LEU A 72 -14.60 -15.12 -12.46
C LEU A 72 -15.84 -15.67 -13.20
N PRO A 73 -16.79 -14.80 -13.59
CA PRO A 73 -17.92 -15.22 -14.43
C PRO A 73 -17.47 -15.89 -15.72
N ALA A 74 -18.30 -16.79 -16.25
CA ALA A 74 -18.02 -17.47 -17.52
C ALA A 74 -17.78 -16.47 -18.67
N GLY A 75 -16.72 -16.71 -19.45
CA GLY A 75 -16.30 -15.81 -20.54
C GLY A 75 -15.40 -14.64 -20.12
N SER A 76 -15.06 -14.52 -18.83
CA SER A 76 -14.11 -13.51 -18.35
C SER A 76 -12.67 -13.87 -18.69
N THR A 77 -11.85 -12.84 -18.91
CA THR A 77 -10.39 -12.98 -19.09
C THR A 77 -9.68 -12.49 -17.83
N SER A 78 -8.87 -13.34 -17.21
CA SER A 78 -7.95 -12.94 -16.14
C SER A 78 -6.55 -12.78 -16.70
N SER A 79 -5.95 -11.60 -16.55
CA SER A 79 -4.53 -11.37 -16.85
C SER A 79 -3.81 -10.80 -15.65
N HIS A 80 -2.58 -11.26 -15.43
CA HIS A 80 -1.65 -10.76 -14.40
C HIS A 80 -0.41 -10.11 -15.05
N GLU A 81 -0.49 -9.75 -16.33
CA GLU A 81 0.65 -9.21 -17.09
C GLU A 81 1.28 -7.97 -16.44
N PHE A 82 0.46 -7.10 -15.86
CA PHE A 82 0.90 -5.89 -15.16
C PHE A 82 0.79 -6.01 -13.63
N ALA A 83 0.58 -7.22 -13.11
CA ALA A 83 0.49 -7.44 -11.67
C ALA A 83 1.89 -7.51 -11.06
N ALA A 84 2.11 -6.75 -9.99
CA ALA A 84 3.32 -6.90 -9.19
C ALA A 84 3.25 -8.18 -8.35
N SER A 85 4.27 -9.03 -8.46
CA SER A 85 4.42 -10.18 -7.58
C SER A 85 4.99 -9.74 -6.23
N THR A 86 4.24 -9.96 -5.15
CA THR A 86 4.66 -9.63 -3.79
C THR A 86 4.41 -10.79 -2.84
N ARG A 87 5.17 -10.82 -1.74
CA ARG A 87 4.88 -11.73 -0.62
C ARG A 87 3.72 -11.17 0.18
N CYS A 88 2.93 -12.05 0.76
CA CYS A 88 1.83 -11.70 1.64
C CYS A 88 1.85 -12.54 2.92
N TYR A 89 1.23 -12.03 3.97
CA TYR A 89 1.04 -12.76 5.21
C TYR A 89 -0.21 -13.63 5.11
N GLU A 90 -0.17 -14.85 5.65
CA GLU A 90 -1.37 -15.68 5.74
C GLU A 90 -2.41 -15.07 6.68
N ASN A 91 -1.95 -14.49 7.80
CA ASN A 91 -2.79 -13.83 8.79
C ASN A 91 -2.06 -12.62 9.39
N VAL A 92 -2.48 -11.41 9.03
CA VAL A 92 -1.85 -10.19 9.58
C VAL A 92 -2.19 -9.98 11.05
N ASN A 93 -3.34 -10.49 11.52
CA ASN A 93 -3.76 -10.32 12.91
C ASN A 93 -2.88 -11.10 13.90
N SER A 94 -2.16 -12.12 13.44
CA SER A 94 -1.23 -12.89 14.27
C SER A 94 0.16 -12.28 14.38
N ILE A 95 0.43 -11.16 13.70
CA ILE A 95 1.72 -10.47 13.79
C ILE A 95 1.85 -9.84 15.18
N ASP A 96 3.01 -10.01 15.81
CA ASP A 96 3.38 -9.33 17.05
C ASP A 96 3.76 -7.86 16.75
N TRP A 97 2.73 -7.04 16.54
CA TRP A 97 2.84 -5.63 16.15
C TRP A 97 3.76 -4.79 17.04
N PRO A 98 3.78 -4.95 18.38
CA PRO A 98 4.73 -4.25 19.24
C PRO A 98 6.20 -4.37 18.81
N LYS A 99 6.61 -5.48 18.18
CA LYS A 99 8.00 -5.64 17.66
C LYS A 99 8.32 -4.75 16.47
N PHE A 100 7.29 -4.20 15.82
CA PHE A 100 7.39 -3.38 14.62
C PHE A 100 6.95 -1.93 14.86
N GLN A 101 6.70 -1.53 16.12
CA GLN A 101 6.55 -0.13 16.48
C GLN A 101 7.90 0.57 16.31
N ALA A 102 8.16 1.07 15.10
CA ALA A 102 9.20 2.04 14.85
C ALA A 102 8.73 3.38 15.41
N TYR A 103 9.16 3.68 16.64
CA TYR A 103 9.38 5.05 17.11
C TYR A 103 10.84 5.17 17.49
#